data_AF-A0A0A6ZFQ1-F1
#
_entry.id   AF-A0A0A6ZFQ1-F1
#
_cell.length_a   1.000
_cell.length_b   1.000
_cell.length_c   1.000
_cell.angle_alpha   90.00
_cell.angle_beta   90.00
_cell.angle_gamma   90.00
#
_symmetry.space_group_name_H-M   'P 1'
#
loop_
_entity.id
_entity.type
_entity.pdbx_description
1 polymer ?
#
loop_
_entity_poly.entity_id
_entity_poly.type
_entity_poly.pdbx_seq_one_letter_code
_entity_poly.pdbx_strand_id
1 'polypeptide(L)'
;VTSGAVGVGRQRLRYRKLVNSSFADLQKPQNELDGKACAAVGQSGLMALYDMLFTQLDVSSSQLLVTDSDFENSNFRERLRETVESLLELRVIPIFNENDAISTRKAPYEDSSGIFWDNDSLAGLLALELKADLLLLLSDVDGLYSGPPSEASSKIIHTYIKEK
;
A
#
# COMPACT_ATOMS: atom_id res chain seq x y z
N VAL A 1 -6.32 -1.66 -2.64
CA VAL A 1 -4.91 -1.62 -2.20
C VAL A 1 -4.69 -0.31 -1.46
N THR A 2 -3.99 -0.31 -0.34
CA THR A 2 -3.71 0.89 0.47
C THR A 2 -2.23 1.08 0.68
N SER A 3 -1.81 2.35 0.85
CA SER A 3 -0.47 2.76 1.29
C SER A 3 -0.54 3.30 2.73
N GLY A 4 0.57 3.86 3.22
CA GLY A 4 0.57 4.74 4.40
C GLY A 4 0.98 4.11 5.73
N ALA A 5 1.15 2.79 5.81
CA ALA A 5 1.56 2.10 7.03
C ALA A 5 2.87 2.67 7.62
N VAL A 6 3.92 2.83 6.81
CA VAL A 6 5.19 3.41 7.27
C VAL A 6 5.01 4.84 7.81
N GLY A 7 4.19 5.67 7.16
CA GLY A 7 3.93 7.05 7.58
C GLY A 7 3.25 7.12 8.95
N VAL A 8 2.16 6.37 9.12
CA VAL A 8 1.42 6.25 10.39
C VAL A 8 2.34 5.73 11.50
N GLY A 9 3.13 4.69 11.20
CA GLY A 9 4.04 4.11 12.16
C GLY A 9 5.17 5.04 12.57
N ARG A 10 5.75 5.78 11.62
CA ARG A 10 6.80 6.77 11.89
C ARG A 10 6.32 7.86 12.82
N GLN A 11 5.11 8.38 12.63
CA GLN A 11 4.51 9.37 13.53
C GLN A 11 4.36 8.79 14.95
N ARG A 12 3.80 7.58 15.06
CA ARG A 12 3.58 6.91 16.35
C ARG A 12 4.88 6.58 17.09
N LEU A 13 5.90 6.10 16.36
CA LEU A 13 7.21 5.76 16.92
C LEU A 13 8.01 7.00 17.29
N ARG A 14 7.93 8.10 16.52
CA ARG A 14 8.53 9.39 16.91
C ARG A 14 7.95 9.87 18.24
N TYR A 15 6.63 9.86 18.37
CA TYR A 15 5.97 10.19 19.63
C TYR A 15 6.42 9.28 20.77
N ARG A 16 6.47 7.96 20.54
CA ARG A 16 6.94 7.00 21.55
C ARG A 16 8.39 7.19 21.96
N LYS A 17 9.28 7.49 21.01
CA LYS A 17 10.67 7.82 21.31
C LYS A 17 10.74 9.07 22.16
N LEU A 18 9.99 10.12 21.81
CA LEU A 18 9.98 11.40 22.53
C LEU A 18 9.56 11.25 23.99
N VAL A 19 8.45 10.54 24.26
CA VAL A 19 7.93 10.36 25.64
C VAL A 19 8.78 9.41 26.49
N ASN A 20 9.57 8.53 25.87
CA ASN A 20 10.42 7.57 26.55
C ASN A 20 11.91 7.98 26.57
N SER A 21 12.28 9.13 25.98
CA SER A 21 13.66 9.61 25.95
C SER A 21 13.97 10.45 27.18
N SER A 22 15.17 10.26 27.74
CA SER A 22 15.70 11.21 28.71
C SER A 22 16.15 12.50 28.03
N PHE A 23 16.36 13.57 28.82
CA PHE A 23 16.95 14.81 28.30
C PHE A 23 18.32 14.58 27.62
N ALA A 24 19.11 13.63 28.11
CA ALA A 24 20.40 13.28 27.52
C ALA A 24 20.26 12.58 26.14
N ASP A 25 19.19 11.83 25.93
CA ASP A 25 18.93 11.14 24.66
C ASP A 25 18.42 12.09 23.58
N LEU A 26 17.71 13.17 23.98
CA LEU A 26 17.25 14.21 23.06
C LEU A 26 18.40 15.10 22.54
N GLN A 27 19.52 15.19 23.28
CA GLN A 27 20.72 15.91 22.84
C GLN A 27 21.56 15.14 21.81
N LYS A 28 21.34 13.83 21.67
CA LYS A 28 22.04 13.00 20.68
C LYS A 28 21.41 13.18 19.29
N PRO A 29 22.19 12.95 18.20
CA PRO A 29 21.65 12.91 16.85
C PRO A 29 20.48 11.92 16.77
N GLN A 30 19.35 12.38 16.23
CA GLN A 30 18.18 11.53 16.08
C GLN A 30 18.36 10.65 14.85
N ASN A 31 18.75 9.40 15.07
CA ASN A 31 18.79 8.40 14.01
C ASN A 31 17.41 8.23 13.38
N GLU A 32 17.39 7.98 12.07
CA GLU A 32 16.19 7.60 11.37
C GLU A 32 15.61 6.30 11.94
N LEU A 33 14.28 6.22 11.95
CA LEU A 33 13.57 5.04 12.40
C LEU A 33 13.58 3.99 11.28
N ASP A 34 13.79 2.74 11.66
CA ASP A 34 13.69 1.61 10.73
C ASP A 34 12.31 1.57 10.07
N GLY A 35 12.31 1.51 8.73
CA GLY A 35 11.11 1.49 7.92
C GLY A 35 10.23 0.28 8.19
N LYS A 36 10.83 -0.89 8.45
CA LYS A 36 10.09 -2.13 8.73
C LYS A 36 9.39 -2.06 10.07
N ALA A 37 10.08 -1.57 11.10
CA ALA A 37 9.45 -1.29 12.40
C ALA A 37 8.31 -0.26 12.28
N CYS A 38 8.50 0.79 11.47
CA CYS A 38 7.43 1.75 11.19
C CYS A 38 6.23 1.08 10.51
N ALA A 39 6.45 0.28 9.47
CA ALA A 39 5.39 -0.46 8.80
C ALA A 39 4.62 -1.37 9.75
N ALA A 40 5.32 -2.18 10.56
CA ALA A 40 4.70 -3.09 11.52
C ALA A 40 3.79 -2.36 12.51
N VAL A 41 4.27 -1.24 13.07
CA VAL A 41 3.51 -0.43 14.03
C VAL A 41 2.32 0.27 13.34
N GLY A 42 2.55 0.83 12.15
CA GLY A 42 1.55 1.61 11.45
C GLY A 42 0.46 0.80 10.78
N GLN A 43 0.75 -0.43 10.33
CA GLN A 43 -0.23 -1.31 9.69
C GLN A 43 -1.42 -1.59 10.62
N SER A 44 -1.16 -1.86 11.90
CA SER A 44 -2.23 -2.04 12.89
C SER A 44 -3.13 -0.81 13.03
N GLY A 45 -2.54 0.39 13.00
CA GLY A 45 -3.29 1.65 13.08
C GLY A 45 -4.08 1.93 11.81
N LEU A 46 -3.51 1.63 10.64
CA LEU A 46 -4.18 1.76 9.36
C LEU A 46 -5.42 0.88 9.29
N MET A 47 -5.33 -0.36 9.77
CA MET A 47 -6.46 -1.29 9.76
C MET A 47 -7.53 -0.92 10.77
N ALA A 48 -7.15 -0.43 11.95
CA ALA A 48 -8.12 0.13 12.89
C ALA A 48 -8.88 1.33 12.29
N LEU A 49 -8.22 2.17 11.48
CA LEU A 49 -8.87 3.29 10.81
C LEU A 49 -9.87 2.81 9.75
N TYR A 50 -9.45 1.89 8.90
CA TYR A 50 -10.35 1.32 7.88
C TYR A 50 -11.55 0.61 8.51
N ASP A 51 -11.33 -0.21 9.53
CA ASP A 51 -12.38 -0.92 10.25
C ASP A 51 -13.39 0.05 10.87
N MET A 52 -12.91 1.12 11.50
CA MET A 52 -13.76 2.19 12.03
C MET A 52 -14.61 2.87 10.94
N LEU A 53 -14.00 3.23 9.80
CA LEU A 53 -14.70 3.92 8.70
C LEU A 53 -15.71 3.00 8.00
N PHE A 54 -15.38 1.73 7.77
CA PHE A 54 -16.29 0.78 7.13
C PHE A 54 -17.45 0.38 8.05
N THR A 55 -17.19 0.21 9.36
CA THR A 55 -18.23 -0.09 10.35
C THR A 55 -19.32 0.99 10.40
N GLN A 56 -18.96 2.27 10.20
CA GLN A 56 -19.93 3.37 10.13
C GLN A 56 -20.92 3.22 8.95
N LEU A 57 -20.57 2.44 7.94
CA LEU A 57 -21.37 2.17 6.75
C LEU A 57 -22.02 0.77 6.78
N ASP A 58 -21.94 0.06 7.92
CA ASP A 58 -22.38 -1.35 8.06
C ASP A 58 -21.68 -2.29 7.06
N VAL A 59 -20.41 -2.00 6.78
CA VAL A 59 -19.56 -2.81 5.90
C VAL A 59 -18.42 -3.40 6.71
N SER A 60 -18.17 -4.70 6.51
CA SER A 60 -17.02 -5.38 7.08
C SER A 60 -15.81 -5.24 6.16
N SER A 61 -14.62 -5.09 6.73
CA SER A 61 -13.36 -5.12 5.99
C SER A 61 -12.45 -6.26 6.47
N SER A 62 -11.54 -6.71 5.61
CA SER A 62 -10.53 -7.70 5.97
C SER A 62 -9.15 -7.24 5.54
N GLN A 63 -8.13 -7.68 6.28
CA GLN A 63 -6.74 -7.37 5.98
C GLN A 63 -6.10 -8.52 5.21
N LEU A 64 -5.45 -8.20 4.08
CA LEU A 64 -4.60 -9.11 3.33
C LEU A 64 -3.22 -8.47 3.13
N LEU A 65 -2.18 -9.13 3.62
CA LEU A 65 -0.79 -8.70 3.46
C LEU A 65 -0.06 -9.68 2.56
N VAL A 66 0.74 -9.14 1.64
CA VAL A 66 1.45 -9.92 0.63
C VAL A 66 2.88 -9.41 0.44
N THR A 67 3.80 -10.27 0.01
CA THR A 67 5.13 -9.90 -0.47
C THR A 67 5.28 -10.27 -1.96
N ASP A 68 6.34 -9.78 -2.61
CA ASP A 68 6.67 -10.20 -3.98
C ASP A 68 6.84 -11.71 -4.11
N SER A 69 7.58 -12.32 -3.19
CA SER A 69 7.87 -13.76 -3.19
C SER A 69 6.60 -14.61 -3.16
N ASP A 70 5.51 -14.10 -2.56
CA ASP A 70 4.25 -14.84 -2.51
C ASP A 70 3.69 -15.07 -3.93
N PHE A 71 3.83 -14.09 -4.82
CA PHE A 71 3.35 -14.20 -6.18
C PHE A 71 4.25 -15.04 -7.08
N GLU A 72 5.44 -15.49 -6.66
CA GLU A 72 6.21 -16.48 -7.43
C GLU A 72 5.53 -17.86 -7.43
N ASN A 73 4.69 -18.13 -6.42
CA ASN A 73 4.03 -19.42 -6.23
C ASN A 73 2.62 -19.42 -6.83
N SER A 74 2.38 -20.27 -7.83
CA SER A 74 1.05 -20.41 -8.45
C SER A 74 -0.03 -20.85 -7.46
N ASN A 75 0.31 -21.68 -6.48
CA ASN A 75 -0.63 -22.14 -5.46
C ASN A 75 -1.04 -21.01 -4.51
N PHE A 76 -0.14 -20.05 -4.26
CA PHE A 76 -0.49 -18.87 -3.48
C PHE A 76 -1.53 -18.03 -4.22
N ARG A 77 -1.33 -17.79 -5.53
CA ARG A 77 -2.27 -17.02 -6.36
C ARG A 77 -3.66 -17.64 -6.41
N GLU A 78 -3.74 -18.97 -6.51
CA GLU A 78 -5.02 -19.71 -6.48
C GLU A 78 -5.73 -19.52 -5.14
N ARG A 79 -5.04 -19.77 -4.01
CA ARG A 79 -5.61 -19.59 -2.67
C ARG A 79 -6.02 -18.14 -2.40
N LEU A 80 -5.24 -17.18 -2.92
CA LEU A 80 -5.55 -15.77 -2.81
C LEU A 80 -6.88 -15.47 -3.50
N ARG A 81 -7.06 -15.97 -4.73
CA ARG A 81 -8.32 -15.80 -5.47
C ARG A 81 -9.50 -16.41 -4.73
N GLU A 82 -9.39 -17.67 -4.29
CA GLU A 82 -10.45 -18.35 -3.53
C GLU A 82 -10.83 -17.59 -2.25
N THR A 83 -9.82 -17.08 -1.53
CA THR A 83 -10.02 -16.28 -0.31
C THR A 83 -10.75 -14.99 -0.61
N VAL A 84 -10.35 -14.26 -1.65
CA VAL A 84 -10.99 -13.01 -2.05
C VAL A 84 -12.42 -13.24 -2.52
N GLU A 85 -12.66 -14.25 -3.34
CA GLU A 85 -14.01 -14.62 -3.79
C GLU A 85 -14.92 -14.90 -2.59
N SER A 86 -14.46 -15.71 -1.63
CA SER A 86 -15.20 -16.00 -0.40
C SER A 86 -15.50 -14.75 0.44
N LEU A 87 -14.55 -13.83 0.57
CA LEU A 87 -14.74 -12.56 1.29
C LEU A 87 -15.80 -11.68 0.61
N LEU A 88 -15.74 -11.57 -0.72
CA LEU A 88 -16.69 -10.77 -1.49
C LEU A 88 -18.11 -11.35 -1.46
N GLU A 89 -18.26 -12.69 -1.50
CA GLU A 89 -19.55 -13.37 -1.32
C GLU A 89 -20.19 -13.05 0.05
N LEU A 90 -19.36 -12.88 1.07
CA LEU A 90 -19.77 -12.46 2.42
C LEU A 90 -19.93 -10.94 2.56
N ARG A 91 -19.80 -10.18 1.47
CA ARG A 91 -19.83 -8.70 1.44
C ARG A 91 -18.75 -8.05 2.32
N VAL A 92 -17.61 -8.71 2.47
CA VAL A 92 -16.43 -8.18 3.16
C VAL A 92 -15.51 -7.53 2.13
N ILE A 93 -15.06 -6.30 2.40
CA ILE A 93 -14.12 -5.58 1.53
C ILE A 93 -12.68 -5.95 1.88
N PRO A 94 -11.93 -6.62 0.98
CA PRO A 94 -10.52 -6.94 1.22
C PRO A 94 -9.64 -5.70 1.04
N ILE A 95 -8.81 -5.42 2.05
CA ILE A 95 -7.83 -4.34 2.06
C ILE A 95 -6.44 -4.95 1.96
N PHE A 96 -5.86 -4.79 0.77
CA PHE A 96 -4.51 -5.23 0.44
C PHE A 96 -3.46 -4.19 0.77
N ASN A 97 -2.32 -4.62 1.32
CA ASN A 97 -1.08 -3.84 1.38
C ASN A 97 0.15 -4.76 1.27
N GLU A 98 1.30 -4.21 0.88
CA GLU A 98 2.58 -4.92 0.98
C GLU A 98 2.91 -5.18 2.46
N ASN A 99 3.47 -6.35 2.76
CA ASN A 99 3.94 -6.69 4.09
C ASN A 99 5.35 -6.10 4.35
N ASP A 100 5.46 -4.78 4.32
CA ASP A 100 6.72 -4.02 4.50
C ASP A 100 7.49 -4.39 5.79
N ALA A 101 6.78 -4.90 6.81
CA ALA A 101 7.38 -5.33 8.07
C ALA A 101 8.34 -6.51 7.92
N ILE A 102 8.06 -7.40 6.96
CA ILE A 102 8.86 -8.61 6.70
C ILE A 102 9.31 -8.75 5.24
N SER A 103 8.95 -7.79 4.38
CA SER A 103 9.42 -7.73 2.99
C SER A 103 10.95 -7.78 2.95
N THR A 104 11.50 -8.52 2.00
CA THR A 104 12.95 -8.69 1.82
C THR A 104 13.60 -7.46 1.21
N ARG A 105 12.81 -6.54 0.65
CA ARG A 105 13.30 -5.31 0.04
C ARG A 105 13.99 -4.41 1.07
N LYS A 106 15.12 -3.84 0.65
CA LYS A 106 15.92 -2.91 1.46
C LYS A 106 15.38 -1.48 1.40
N ALA A 107 14.82 -1.07 0.26
CA ALA A 107 14.15 0.20 0.07
C ALA A 107 13.11 0.10 -1.07
N PRO A 108 11.95 0.79 -0.98
CA PRO A 108 11.05 0.98 -2.12
C PRO A 108 11.81 1.67 -3.27
N TYR A 109 11.54 1.28 -4.52
CA TYR A 109 12.11 1.86 -5.75
C TYR A 109 13.61 1.65 -6.04
N GLU A 110 14.38 1.01 -5.15
CA GLU A 110 15.81 0.71 -5.41
C GLU A 110 16.03 -0.67 -6.05
N ASP A 111 15.05 -1.57 -5.92
CA ASP A 111 15.11 -2.92 -6.47
C ASP A 111 13.86 -3.22 -7.31
N SER A 112 13.97 -2.95 -8.61
CA SER A 112 12.91 -3.24 -9.59
C SER A 112 12.96 -4.68 -10.12
N SER A 113 13.70 -5.59 -9.46
CA SER A 113 13.80 -6.99 -9.89
C SER A 113 12.64 -7.88 -9.39
N GLY A 114 11.85 -7.38 -8.45
CA GLY A 114 10.66 -8.07 -7.92
C GLY A 114 9.44 -8.01 -8.85
N ILE A 115 8.46 -8.89 -8.60
CA ILE A 115 7.20 -8.99 -9.40
C ILE A 115 6.39 -7.67 -9.35
N PHE A 116 6.48 -6.92 -8.25
CA PHE A 116 5.98 -5.56 -8.10
C PHE A 116 7.00 -4.76 -7.28
N TRP A 117 6.98 -3.42 -7.30
CA TRP A 117 7.93 -2.59 -6.54
C TRP A 117 7.29 -1.48 -5.70
N ASP A 118 6.01 -1.20 -5.94
CA ASP A 118 5.16 -0.25 -5.21
C ASP A 118 3.69 -0.71 -5.22
N ASN A 119 2.82 0.07 -4.58
CA ASN A 119 1.41 -0.25 -4.47
C ASN A 119 0.62 -0.09 -5.78
N ASP A 120 1.11 0.70 -6.74
CA ASP A 120 0.51 0.82 -8.07
C ASP A 120 0.73 -0.48 -8.86
N SER A 121 1.95 -1.00 -8.81
CA SER A 121 2.33 -2.28 -9.41
C SER A 121 1.61 -3.45 -8.73
N LEU A 122 1.50 -3.43 -7.40
CA LEU A 122 0.72 -4.42 -6.65
C LEU A 122 -0.76 -4.37 -7.05
N ALA A 123 -1.34 -3.17 -7.20
CA ALA A 123 -2.73 -3.02 -7.63
C ALA A 123 -2.96 -3.54 -9.05
N GLY A 124 -2.02 -3.28 -9.98
CA GLY A 124 -2.04 -3.86 -11.32
C GLY A 124 -1.97 -5.39 -11.32
N LEU A 125 -1.07 -5.96 -10.51
CA LEU A 125 -0.92 -7.41 -10.36
C LEU A 125 -2.18 -8.05 -9.78
N LEU A 126 -2.72 -7.48 -8.69
CA LEU A 126 -3.95 -7.98 -8.07
C LEU A 126 -5.14 -7.87 -9.01
N ALA A 127 -5.26 -6.79 -9.78
CA ALA A 127 -6.31 -6.64 -10.78
C ALA A 127 -6.25 -7.77 -11.83
N LEU A 128 -5.04 -8.15 -12.27
CA LEU A 128 -4.84 -9.28 -13.17
C LEU A 128 -5.20 -10.62 -12.51
N GLU A 129 -4.66 -10.90 -11.32
CA GLU A 129 -4.83 -12.18 -10.63
C GLU A 129 -6.29 -12.45 -10.21
N LEU A 130 -7.00 -11.38 -9.82
CA LEU A 130 -8.40 -11.41 -9.41
C LEU A 130 -9.38 -11.16 -10.57
N LYS A 131 -8.87 -10.96 -11.80
CA LYS A 131 -9.67 -10.67 -13.00
C LYS A 131 -10.63 -9.49 -12.81
N ALA A 132 -10.13 -8.40 -12.22
CA ALA A 132 -10.93 -7.20 -12.00
C ALA A 132 -11.32 -6.54 -13.33
N ASP A 133 -12.57 -6.12 -13.45
CA ASP A 133 -13.08 -5.40 -14.63
C ASP A 133 -12.48 -3.99 -14.76
N LEU A 134 -12.12 -3.37 -13.62
CA LEU A 134 -11.62 -2.01 -13.54
C LEU A 134 -10.62 -1.84 -12.40
N LEU A 135 -9.49 -1.23 -12.70
CA LEU A 135 -8.53 -0.73 -11.71
C LEU A 135 -8.62 0.80 -11.66
N LEU A 136 -8.91 1.34 -10.47
CA LEU A 136 -8.88 2.78 -10.21
C LEU A 136 -7.65 3.13 -9.39
N LEU A 137 -6.76 3.95 -9.95
CA LEU A 137 -5.62 4.54 -9.24
C LEU A 137 -5.99 5.97 -8.84
N LEU A 138 -6.02 6.23 -7.53
CA LEU A 138 -6.33 7.54 -6.97
C LEU A 138 -5.02 8.28 -6.70
N SER A 139 -4.89 9.48 -7.24
CA SER A 139 -3.68 10.31 -7.14
C SER A 139 -4.03 11.73 -6.71
N ASP A 140 -3.01 12.44 -6.22
CA ASP A 140 -3.06 13.86 -5.85
C ASP A 140 -2.83 14.81 -7.05
N VAL A 141 -2.56 14.25 -8.24
CA VAL A 141 -2.53 15.00 -9.51
C VAL A 141 -3.82 14.82 -10.30
N ASP A 142 -4.16 15.81 -11.13
CA ASP A 142 -5.40 15.84 -11.92
C ASP A 142 -5.49 14.70 -12.98
N GLY A 143 -4.35 14.11 -13.36
CA GLY A 143 -4.30 13.00 -14.29
C GLY A 143 -2.96 12.93 -15.04
N LEU A 144 -2.95 12.14 -16.11
CA LEU A 144 -1.80 12.02 -17.00
C LEU A 144 -1.79 13.18 -18.01
N TYR A 145 -0.67 13.87 -18.14
CA TYR A 145 -0.50 14.97 -19.09
C TYR A 145 0.28 14.52 -20.33
N SER A 146 0.02 15.17 -21.47
CA SER A 146 0.76 14.97 -22.73
C SER A 146 2.19 15.52 -22.72
N GLY A 147 2.59 16.19 -21.64
CA GLY A 147 3.89 16.84 -21.43
C GLY A 147 4.00 17.34 -19.98
N PRO A 148 5.06 18.07 -19.62
CA PRO A 148 5.21 18.64 -18.27
C PRO A 148 4.00 19.52 -17.91
N PRO A 149 3.33 19.31 -16.76
CA PRO A 149 2.10 20.06 -16.42
C PRO A 149 2.29 21.57 -16.32
N SER A 150 3.52 22.04 -16.10
CA SER A 150 3.88 23.46 -16.06
C SER A 150 3.87 24.16 -17.43
N GLU A 151 3.88 23.40 -18.53
CA GLU A 151 3.87 23.97 -19.87
C GLU A 151 2.45 24.25 -20.36
N ALA A 152 2.22 25.44 -20.92
CA ALA A 152 0.90 25.85 -21.42
C ALA A 152 0.37 24.97 -22.57
N SER A 153 1.24 24.27 -23.28
CA SER A 153 0.89 23.32 -24.34
C SER A 153 0.42 21.96 -23.82
N SER A 154 0.70 21.63 -22.55
CA SER A 154 0.36 20.33 -21.97
C SER A 154 -1.13 20.21 -21.71
N LYS A 155 -1.70 19.08 -22.12
CA LYS A 155 -3.13 18.77 -21.95
C LYS A 155 -3.28 17.47 -21.19
N ILE A 156 -4.37 17.38 -20.42
CA ILE A 156 -4.76 16.13 -19.76
C ILE A 156 -5.17 15.11 -20.82
N ILE A 157 -4.64 13.89 -20.68
CA ILE A 157 -5.02 12.73 -21.46
C ILE A 157 -6.23 12.08 -20.76
N HIS A 158 -7.44 12.39 -21.24
CA HIS A 158 -8.67 11.84 -20.68
C HIS A 158 -8.87 10.35 -21.00
N THR A 159 -8.36 9.89 -22.13
CA THR A 159 -8.50 8.50 -22.57
C THR A 159 -7.29 8.13 -23.41
N TYR A 160 -6.65 7.04 -23.03
CA TYR A 160 -5.60 6.41 -23.81
C TYR A 160 -6.03 4.97 -24.13
N ILE A 161 -6.00 4.62 -25.42
CA ILE A 161 -6.25 3.27 -25.89
C ILE A 161 -4.99 2.87 -26.64
N LYS A 162 -4.33 1.80 -26.19
CA LYS A 162 -3.17 1.26 -26.90
C LYS A 162 -3.65 0.73 -28.25
N GLU A 163 -3.11 1.28 -29.34
CA GLU A 163 -3.36 0.74 -30.68
C GLU A 163 -2.90 -0.73 -30.73
N LYS A 164 -3.73 -1.58 -31.34
CA LYS A 164 -3.51 -3.03 -31.44
C LYS A 164 -2.36 -3.37 -32.38
#